data_AF-W2STU2-F1
#
_entry.id   AF-W2STU2-F1
#
_cell.length_a   1.000
_cell.length_b   1.000
_cell.length_c   1.000
_cell.angle_alpha   90.00
_cell.angle_beta   90.00
_cell.angle_gamma   90.00
#
_symmetry.space_group_name_H-M   'P 1'
#
loop_
_entity.id
_entity.type
_entity.pdbx_description
1 polymer ?
#
loop_
_entity_poly.entity_id
_entity_poly.type
_entity_poly.pdbx_seq_one_letter_code
_entity_poly.pdbx_strand_id
1 'polypeptide(L)'
;MDELTLVGRYVRKMVEDGGECEHSWALHEGTRFSNSMSLMKVQVFIDKLIHCGWILEKNDRICLSSRAIAELEPILTTKYGCPTCALCQKVVVRKVAVVICDICKVHIHQHCWIKLSDGCGADEVSCPGAASTGCNKMFSKTDVHLAIRNFDE
;
A
#
# COMPACT_ATOMS: atom_id res chain seq x y z
N MET A 1 -18.22 -21.09 3.36
CA MET A 1 -17.21 -20.22 2.72
C MET A 1 -16.00 -20.22 3.62
N ASP A 2 -14.81 -20.34 3.04
CA ASP A 2 -13.56 -20.31 3.78
C ASP A 2 -13.08 -18.86 3.96
N GLU A 3 -12.83 -18.46 5.20
CA GLU A 3 -12.31 -17.13 5.60
C GLU A 3 -11.08 -16.73 4.76
N LEU A 4 -10.26 -17.71 4.34
CA LEU A 4 -9.10 -17.50 3.45
C LEU A 4 -9.48 -16.94 2.07
N THR A 5 -10.61 -17.37 1.51
CA THR A 5 -11.07 -16.85 0.21
C THR A 5 -11.45 -15.37 0.33
N LEU A 6 -12.07 -14.99 1.45
CA LEU A 6 -12.48 -13.63 1.71
C LEU A 6 -11.27 -12.71 1.93
N VAL A 7 -10.26 -13.16 2.67
CA VAL A 7 -8.97 -12.46 2.79
C VAL A 7 -8.32 -12.25 1.42
N GLY A 8 -8.31 -13.27 0.57
CA GLY A 8 -7.76 -13.16 -0.79
C GLY A 8 -8.46 -12.09 -1.64
N ARG A 9 -9.76 -11.86 -1.42
CA ARG A 9 -10.53 -10.78 -2.08
C ARG A 9 -10.17 -9.41 -1.51
N TYR A 10 -10.05 -9.31 -0.19
CA TYR A 10 -9.63 -8.06 0.47
C TYR A 10 -8.25 -7.63 0.00
N VAL A 11 -7.27 -8.54 0.00
CA VAL A 11 -5.91 -8.25 -0.47
C VAL A 11 -5.93 -7.79 -1.92
N ARG A 12 -6.67 -8.47 -2.81
CA ARG A 12 -6.80 -8.05 -4.21
C ARG A 12 -7.34 -6.62 -4.31
N LYS A 13 -8.47 -6.35 -3.64
CA LYS A 13 -9.12 -5.04 -3.68
C LYS A 13 -8.20 -3.95 -3.15
N MET A 14 -7.51 -4.19 -2.03
CA MET A 14 -6.54 -3.24 -1.49
C MET A 14 -5.40 -2.97 -2.48
N VAL A 15 -4.87 -3.96 -3.19
CA VAL A 15 -3.82 -3.73 -4.19
C VAL A 15 -4.33 -2.92 -5.40
N GLU A 16 -5.55 -3.20 -5.85
CA GLU A 16 -6.21 -2.49 -6.96
C GLU A 16 -6.49 -1.03 -6.58
N ASP A 17 -7.01 -0.78 -5.38
CA ASP A 17 -7.46 0.53 -4.88
C ASP A 17 -6.35 1.33 -4.17
N GLY A 18 -5.08 1.00 -4.40
CA GLY A 18 -3.96 1.83 -3.93
C GLY A 18 -3.59 1.65 -2.45
N GLY A 19 -3.93 0.50 -1.88
CA GLY A 19 -3.42 -0.04 -0.62
C GLY A 19 -4.46 -0.19 0.49
N GLU A 20 -5.71 0.13 0.20
CA GLU A 20 -6.82 0.18 1.15
C GLU A 20 -8.15 -0.05 0.43
N CYS A 21 -9.20 -0.38 1.17
CA CYS A 21 -10.56 -0.45 0.65
C CYS A 21 -11.57 0.00 1.71
N GLU A 22 -12.77 0.39 1.29
CA GLU A 22 -13.85 0.79 2.20
C GLU A 22 -14.30 -0.39 3.08
N HIS A 23 -14.55 -0.11 4.35
CA HIS A 23 -15.05 -1.11 5.31
C HIS A 23 -16.44 -1.62 4.89
N SER A 24 -17.31 -0.71 4.43
CA SER A 24 -18.62 -1.05 3.87
C SER A 24 -18.52 -2.03 2.70
N TRP A 25 -17.59 -1.80 1.77
CA TRP A 25 -17.30 -2.73 0.67
C TRP A 25 -16.85 -4.10 1.20
N ALA A 26 -15.93 -4.12 2.16
CA ALA A 26 -15.41 -5.35 2.74
C ALA A 26 -16.50 -6.19 3.43
N LEU A 27 -17.42 -5.53 4.15
CA LEU A 27 -18.59 -6.15 4.77
C LEU A 27 -19.51 -6.80 3.73
N HIS A 28 -19.84 -6.05 2.67
CA HIS A 28 -20.75 -6.55 1.65
C HIS A 28 -20.12 -7.64 0.79
N GLU A 29 -18.82 -7.64 0.54
CA GLU A 29 -18.16 -8.65 -0.28
C GLU A 29 -18.40 -10.07 0.27
N GLY A 30 -18.35 -10.27 1.60
CA GLY A 30 -18.63 -11.56 2.25
C GLY A 30 -20.08 -12.05 2.11
N THR A 31 -21.01 -11.18 1.72
CA THR A 31 -22.41 -11.53 1.49
C THR A 31 -22.71 -11.97 0.05
N ARG A 32 -21.79 -11.72 -0.90
CA ARG A 32 -22.01 -11.93 -2.36
C ARG A 32 -21.79 -13.36 -2.84
N PHE A 33 -21.51 -14.28 -1.93
CA PHE A 33 -21.17 -15.67 -2.26
C PHE A 33 -22.37 -16.61 -2.13
N SER A 34 -22.33 -17.74 -2.83
CA SER A 34 -23.37 -18.79 -2.81
C SER A 34 -23.62 -19.42 -1.44
N ASN A 35 -22.61 -19.37 -0.54
CA ASN A 35 -22.73 -19.69 0.89
C ASN A 35 -22.46 -18.41 1.70
N SER A 36 -23.36 -17.43 1.56
CA SER A 36 -23.18 -16.09 2.12
C SER A 36 -23.05 -16.14 3.64
N MET A 37 -22.04 -15.43 4.15
CA MET A 37 -21.98 -15.13 5.57
C MET A 37 -22.96 -13.98 5.86
N SER A 38 -23.58 -13.97 7.04
CA SER A 38 -24.31 -12.79 7.48
C SER A 38 -23.33 -11.62 7.66
N LEU A 39 -23.81 -10.38 7.52
CA LEU A 39 -23.00 -9.18 7.76
C LEU A 39 -22.32 -9.23 9.14
N MET A 40 -23.01 -9.71 10.17
CA MET A 40 -22.45 -9.89 11.51
C MET A 40 -21.26 -10.85 11.53
N LYS A 41 -21.33 -11.97 10.79
CA LYS A 41 -20.20 -12.91 10.71
C LYS A 41 -19.01 -12.30 9.98
N VAL A 42 -19.26 -11.51 8.93
CA VAL A 42 -18.20 -10.81 8.19
C VAL A 42 -17.56 -9.74 9.09
N GLN A 43 -18.34 -8.96 9.83
CA GLN A 43 -17.81 -7.98 10.79
C GLN A 43 -16.95 -8.66 11.85
N VAL A 44 -17.43 -9.74 12.48
CA VAL A 44 -16.65 -10.51 13.46
C VAL A 44 -15.34 -11.01 12.85
N PHE A 45 -15.35 -11.39 11.57
CA PHE A 45 -14.13 -11.80 10.88
C PHE A 45 -13.16 -10.63 10.63
N ILE A 46 -13.66 -9.48 10.21
CA ILE A 46 -12.86 -8.24 10.08
C ILE A 46 -12.25 -7.87 11.44
N ASP A 47 -13.03 -7.89 12.52
CA ASP A 47 -12.57 -7.60 13.87
C ASP A 47 -11.44 -8.55 14.30
N LYS A 48 -11.54 -9.85 13.96
CA LYS A 48 -10.46 -10.81 14.19
C LYS A 48 -9.19 -10.46 13.40
N LEU A 49 -9.32 -10.05 12.14
CA LEU A 49 -8.16 -9.65 11.33
C LEU A 49 -7.48 -8.40 11.90
N ILE A 50 -8.27 -7.44 12.41
CA ILE A 50 -7.74 -6.25 13.10
C ILE A 50 -7.01 -6.68 14.38
N HIS A 51 -7.67 -7.50 15.22
CA HIS A 51 -7.12 -7.95 16.49
C HIS A 51 -5.81 -8.75 16.32
N CYS A 52 -5.74 -9.61 15.30
CA CYS A 52 -4.54 -10.38 14.97
C CYS A 52 -3.45 -9.55 14.26
N GLY A 53 -3.73 -8.28 13.96
CA GLY A 53 -2.80 -7.37 13.31
C GLY A 53 -2.56 -7.70 11.84
N TRP A 54 -3.54 -8.27 11.13
CA TRP A 54 -3.47 -8.49 9.68
C TRP A 54 -3.91 -7.26 8.89
N ILE A 55 -4.93 -6.57 9.39
CA ILE A 55 -5.42 -5.33 8.80
C ILE A 55 -5.50 -4.24 9.86
N LEU A 56 -5.56 -3.00 9.40
CA LEU A 56 -5.78 -1.81 10.21
C LEU A 56 -7.02 -1.11 9.68
N GLU A 57 -7.80 -0.51 10.57
CA GLU A 57 -8.96 0.30 10.24
C GLU A 57 -8.67 1.77 10.57
N LYS A 58 -8.91 2.66 9.62
CA LYS A 58 -8.80 4.12 9.78
C LYS A 58 -9.80 4.80 8.85
N ASN A 59 -10.58 5.75 9.36
CA ASN A 59 -11.52 6.56 8.58
C ASN A 59 -12.49 5.73 7.70
N ASP A 60 -13.11 4.69 8.27
CA ASP A 60 -14.02 3.76 7.55
C ASP A 60 -13.37 3.00 6.38
N ARG A 61 -12.02 2.91 6.39
CA ARG A 61 -11.24 2.14 5.42
C ARG A 61 -10.37 1.14 6.13
N ILE A 62 -10.21 -0.02 5.51
CA ILE A 62 -9.31 -1.07 5.98
C ILE A 62 -8.11 -1.18 5.04
N CYS A 63 -6.95 -1.46 5.61
CA CYS A 63 -5.70 -1.61 4.87
C CYS A 63 -4.81 -2.69 5.49
N LEU A 64 -3.86 -3.22 4.74
CA LEU A 64 -2.89 -4.17 5.30
C LEU A 64 -2.02 -3.49 6.35
N SER A 65 -1.80 -4.20 7.46
CA SER A 65 -0.82 -3.80 8.47
C SER A 65 0.61 -4.01 7.97
N SER A 66 1.60 -3.40 8.63
CA SER A 66 3.02 -3.63 8.32
C SER A 66 3.41 -5.11 8.47
N ARG A 67 2.83 -5.81 9.45
CA ARG A 67 3.02 -7.25 9.65
C ARG A 67 2.53 -8.03 8.44
N ALA A 68 1.29 -7.80 8.03
CA ALA A 68 0.69 -8.50 6.91
C ALA A 68 1.46 -8.25 5.61
N ILE A 69 1.91 -7.01 5.38
CA ILE A 69 2.72 -6.68 4.20
C ILE A 69 4.03 -7.49 4.19
N ALA A 70 4.72 -7.59 5.33
CA ALA A 70 5.96 -8.35 5.43
C ALA A 70 5.73 -9.85 5.22
N GLU A 71 4.68 -10.43 5.82
CA GLU A 71 4.37 -11.86 5.69
C GLU A 71 3.86 -12.21 4.28
N LEU A 72 3.10 -11.32 3.64
CA LEU A 72 2.54 -11.52 2.30
C LEU A 72 3.45 -10.99 1.17
N GLU A 73 4.63 -10.46 1.48
CA GLU A 73 5.56 -9.85 0.51
C GLU A 73 5.79 -10.72 -0.74
N PRO A 74 6.03 -12.06 -0.62
CA PRO A 74 6.20 -12.92 -1.79
C PRO A 74 4.96 -12.98 -2.68
N ILE A 75 3.76 -13.01 -2.09
CA ILE A 75 2.50 -13.09 -2.85
C ILE A 75 2.19 -11.73 -3.49
N LEU A 76 2.39 -10.64 -2.75
CA LEU A 76 2.16 -9.27 -3.23
C LEU A 76 3.02 -8.97 -4.48
N THR A 77 4.28 -9.39 -4.46
CA THR A 77 5.20 -9.19 -5.58
C THR A 77 4.94 -10.17 -6.74
N THR A 78 4.85 -11.47 -6.48
CA THR A 78 4.77 -12.48 -7.55
C THR A 78 3.39 -12.61 -8.19
N LYS A 79 2.32 -12.57 -7.38
CA LYS A 79 0.94 -12.78 -7.84
C LYS A 79 0.26 -11.48 -8.24
N TYR A 80 0.47 -10.43 -7.46
CA TYR A 80 -0.18 -9.14 -7.67
C TYR A 80 0.70 -8.10 -8.36
N GLY A 81 1.98 -8.41 -8.61
CA GLY A 81 2.88 -7.51 -9.33
C GLY A 81 3.18 -6.20 -8.60
N CYS A 82 3.07 -6.18 -7.27
CA CYS A 82 3.35 -4.98 -6.49
C CYS A 82 4.84 -4.60 -6.65
N PRO A 83 5.15 -3.32 -6.98
CA PRO A 83 6.52 -2.89 -7.16
C PRO A 83 7.28 -2.88 -5.83
N THR A 84 8.60 -2.88 -5.89
CA THR A 84 9.47 -2.69 -4.72
C THR A 84 9.99 -1.26 -4.65
N CYS A 85 10.27 -0.81 -3.44
CA CYS A 85 10.85 0.49 -3.22
C CYS A 85 12.33 0.50 -3.64
N ALA A 86 12.74 1.50 -4.44
CA ALA A 86 14.12 1.61 -4.90
C ALA A 86 15.15 1.80 -3.76
N LEU A 87 14.73 2.29 -2.59
CA LEU A 87 15.63 2.56 -1.46
C LEU A 87 15.72 1.38 -0.49
N CYS A 88 14.59 0.86 0.00
CA CYS A 88 14.58 -0.20 1.02
C CYS A 88 14.37 -1.60 0.44
N GLN A 89 14.10 -1.72 -0.87
CA GLN A 89 13.81 -2.96 -1.58
C GLN A 89 12.57 -3.73 -1.06
N LYS A 90 11.75 -3.11 -0.21
CA LYS A 90 10.49 -3.67 0.29
C LYS A 90 9.31 -3.35 -0.61
N VAL A 91 8.32 -4.22 -0.61
CA VAL A 91 7.11 -4.07 -1.44
C VAL A 91 6.35 -2.77 -1.14
N VAL A 92 5.85 -2.13 -2.19
CA VAL A 92 5.01 -0.94 -2.14
C VAL A 92 3.57 -1.37 -2.44
N VAL A 93 2.75 -1.38 -1.40
CA VAL A 93 1.31 -1.71 -1.50
C VAL A 93 0.46 -0.44 -1.60
N ARG A 94 0.83 0.61 -0.86
CA ARG A 94 0.08 1.87 -0.80
C ARG A 94 0.55 2.82 -1.90
N LYS A 95 -0.29 3.05 -2.90
CA LYS A 95 -0.01 3.93 -4.05
C LYS A 95 -0.23 5.42 -3.73
N VAL A 96 -0.96 5.72 -2.67
CA VAL A 96 -1.16 7.12 -2.21
C VAL A 96 0.05 7.64 -1.43
N ALA A 97 0.82 6.75 -0.79
CA ALA A 97 1.99 7.08 0.04
C ALA A 97 3.32 6.69 -0.63
N VAL A 98 3.39 6.85 -1.96
CA VAL A 98 4.59 6.52 -2.75
C VAL A 98 4.95 7.68 -3.66
N VAL A 99 6.24 7.96 -3.73
CA VAL A 99 6.84 8.86 -4.72
C VAL A 99 7.19 8.04 -5.94
N ILE A 100 6.62 8.40 -7.09
CA ILE A 100 6.87 7.70 -8.36
C ILE A 100 7.68 8.62 -9.28
N CYS A 101 8.78 8.10 -9.81
CA CYS A 101 9.48 8.78 -10.89
C CYS A 101 8.65 8.69 -12.17
N ASP A 102 8.27 9.82 -12.76
CA ASP A 102 7.57 9.86 -14.04
C ASP A 102 8.43 9.37 -15.22
N ILE A 103 9.77 9.44 -15.13
CA ILE A 103 10.69 8.97 -16.16
C ILE A 103 10.91 7.46 -16.07
N CYS A 104 11.52 6.97 -14.99
CA CYS A 104 11.91 5.56 -14.86
C CYS A 104 10.88 4.68 -14.12
N LYS A 105 9.76 5.27 -13.67
CA LYS A 105 8.66 4.57 -12.98
C LYS A 105 9.08 3.82 -11.71
N VAL A 106 10.23 4.16 -11.12
CA VAL A 106 10.63 3.61 -9.82
C VAL A 106 9.71 4.13 -8.73
N HIS A 107 9.44 3.27 -7.75
CA HIS A 107 8.56 3.54 -6.62
C HIS A 107 9.41 3.76 -5.37
N ILE A 108 9.06 4.74 -4.55
CA ILE A 108 9.77 5.06 -3.31
C ILE A 108 8.74 5.30 -2.22
N HIS A 109 8.76 4.53 -1.12
CA HIS A 109 7.86 4.81 -0.01
C HIS A 109 8.06 6.25 0.49
N GLN A 110 6.97 6.92 0.85
CA GLN A 110 6.99 8.27 1.43
C GLN A 110 8.03 8.41 2.56
N HIS A 111 8.05 7.49 3.52
CA HIS A 111 9.02 7.55 4.62
C HIS A 111 10.48 7.42 4.14
N CYS A 112 10.73 6.55 3.15
CA CYS A 112 12.07 6.40 2.58
C CYS A 112 12.49 7.67 1.82
N TRP A 113 11.55 8.31 1.13
CA TRP A 113 11.77 9.60 0.48
C TRP A 113 12.14 10.68 1.50
N ILE A 114 11.31 10.87 2.53
CA ILE A 114 11.54 11.89 3.58
C ILE A 114 12.93 11.70 4.21
N LYS A 115 13.28 10.45 4.54
CA LYS A 115 14.60 10.13 5.11
C LYS A 115 15.76 10.47 4.16
N LEU A 116 15.59 10.23 2.85
CA LEU A 116 16.60 10.58 1.84
C LEU A 116 16.71 12.11 1.67
N SER A 117 15.57 12.80 1.60
CA SER A 117 15.54 14.26 1.41
C SER A 117 16.12 14.99 2.60
N ASP A 118 15.79 14.59 3.82
CA ASP A 118 16.27 15.24 5.03
C ASP A 118 17.78 15.05 5.23
N GLY A 119 18.33 13.94 4.73
CA GLY A 119 19.77 13.68 4.71
C GLY A 119 20.53 14.44 3.62
N CYS A 120 19.85 15.01 2.63
CA CYS A 120 20.46 15.78 1.55
C CYS A 120 20.45 17.27 1.88
N GLY A 121 21.61 17.94 1.81
CA GLY A 121 21.69 19.40 2.01
C GLY A 121 21.17 20.23 0.83
N ALA A 122 20.96 19.62 -0.34
CA ALA A 122 20.47 20.29 -1.55
C ALA A 122 18.93 20.31 -1.59
N ASP A 123 18.35 21.29 -2.29
CA ASP A 123 16.90 21.41 -2.48
C ASP A 123 16.33 20.40 -3.49
N GLU A 124 17.22 19.86 -4.33
CA GLU A 124 16.90 18.82 -5.29
C GLU A 124 17.65 17.53 -4.97
N VAL A 125 16.97 16.41 -5.12
CA VAL A 125 17.53 15.07 -4.90
C VAL A 125 17.43 14.26 -6.17
N SER A 126 18.52 13.61 -6.57
CA SER A 126 18.54 12.77 -7.76
C SER A 126 17.68 11.53 -7.58
N CYS A 127 17.10 11.06 -8.68
CA CYS A 127 16.29 9.85 -8.69
C CYS A 127 17.09 8.65 -8.15
N PRO A 128 16.60 7.96 -7.11
CA PRO A 128 17.23 6.71 -6.64
C PRO A 128 17.29 5.61 -7.71
N GLY A 129 16.44 5.70 -8.73
CA GLY A 129 16.50 4.83 -9.90
C GLY A 129 17.70 5.07 -10.83
N ALA A 130 18.51 6.10 -10.59
CA ALA A 130 19.69 6.41 -11.40
C ALA A 130 20.64 5.21 -11.53
N ALA A 131 20.90 4.51 -10.41
CA ALA A 131 21.82 3.37 -10.37
C ALA A 131 21.32 2.15 -11.16
N SER A 132 20.01 1.95 -11.25
CA SER A 132 19.40 0.78 -11.90
C SER A 132 18.89 1.03 -13.31
N THR A 133 18.54 2.27 -13.64
CA THR A 133 17.87 2.63 -14.91
C THR A 133 18.58 3.74 -15.69
N GLY A 134 19.65 4.34 -15.15
CA GLY A 134 20.32 5.50 -15.75
C GLY A 134 19.47 6.78 -15.72
N CYS A 135 18.45 6.85 -14.85
CA CYS A 135 17.57 8.00 -14.75
C CYS A 135 18.29 9.21 -14.13
N ASN A 136 18.24 10.36 -14.83
CA ASN A 136 18.84 11.62 -14.37
C ASN A 136 17.79 12.63 -13.85
N LYS A 137 16.58 12.16 -13.50
CA LYS A 137 15.56 13.06 -12.96
C LYS A 137 16.00 13.62 -11.61
N MET A 138 15.83 14.91 -11.43
CA MET A 138 15.90 15.58 -10.13
C MET A 138 14.48 15.76 -9.57
N PHE A 139 14.33 15.57 -8.27
CA PHE A 139 13.10 15.78 -7.54
C PHE A 139 13.30 16.97 -6.60
N SER A 140 12.46 18.00 -6.74
CA SER A 140 12.35 19.05 -5.75
C SER A 140 11.71 18.52 -4.47
N LYS A 141 12.29 18.85 -3.31
CA LYS A 141 11.75 18.46 -2.00
C LYS A 141 10.33 18.97 -1.75
N THR A 142 10.05 20.21 -2.18
CA THR A 142 8.75 20.85 -1.96
C THR A 142 7.65 20.18 -2.76
N ASP A 143 7.93 19.82 -4.01
CA ASP A 143 6.94 19.28 -4.93
C ASP A 143 6.45 17.91 -4.48
N VAL A 144 7.39 17.10 -3.97
CA VAL A 144 7.08 15.78 -3.45
C VAL A 144 6.31 15.89 -2.12
N HIS A 145 6.69 16.81 -1.23
CA HIS A 145 5.95 17.04 0.02
C HIS A 145 4.52 17.55 -0.20
N LEU A 146 4.31 18.43 -1.19
CA LEU A 146 2.97 18.92 -1.56
C LEU A 146 2.12 17.81 -2.19
N ALA A 147 2.70 16.99 -3.07
CA ALA A 147 2.01 15.86 -3.67
C ALA A 147 1.58 14.81 -2.63
N ILE A 148 2.33 14.68 -1.53
CA ILE A 148 2.04 13.75 -0.44
C ILE A 148 0.96 14.30 0.52
N ARG A 149 1.01 15.60 0.86
CA ARG A 149 0.09 16.21 1.84
C ARG A 149 -1.35 16.33 1.36
N ASN A 150 -1.58 16.46 0.05
CA ASN A 150 -2.93 16.58 -0.53
C ASN A 150 -3.78 15.30 -0.40
N PHE A 151 -3.28 14.24 0.25
CA PHE A 151 -3.99 12.98 0.45
C PHE A 151 -4.31 12.66 1.93
N ASP A 152 -3.86 13.50 2.88
CA ASP A 152 -4.12 13.34 4.33
C ASP A 152 -5.27 14.24 4.84
N GLU A 153 -5.91 15.03 3.97
CA GLU A 153 -7.15 15.81 4.23
C GLU A 153 -8.38 15.15 3.58
#